data_AF-A0A7V9LN92-F1
#
_entry.id   AF-A0A7V9LN92-F1
#
_cell.length_a   1.000
_cell.length_b   1.000
_cell.length_c   1.000
_cell.angle_alpha   90.00
_cell.angle_beta   90.00
_cell.angle_gamma   90.00
#
_symmetry.space_group_name_H-M   'P 1'
#
loop_
_entity.id
_entity.type
_entity.pdbx_description
1 polymer ?
#
loop_
_entity_poly.entity_id
_entity_poly.type
_entity_poly.pdbx_seq_one_letter_code
_entity_poly.pdbx_strand_id
1 'polypeptide(L)'
;MADDGSTDNDRTGVYLALSGVAVLVGGLYAAGVIFLGDRVPSGTEVAGVAIGGLDPQAAEERLDEGFAEQAAKPIKLTYEDESWQIDPTGAGLSLDVEETVAEAGGGRTWNPIRMVETLVGSGEAEPVIEVDEQALDAAIDTIARKVDVAAVEPSVSFAANGRRDVEPPTTGLSVDTAETAALVREAFITRQGPVELPVVEKEPTVTGNDFAKALDTLARPAVAGPVTLVLPQRRANLLVREFAPALTLEVVDRALAPVIDTERLEGGLARLRERIDSAPQDAAVVLRGGEPQVVPAKAGIRIVARSVADALGPVLSKTGKARRVEVGTKVERADFTTKDARDLGIVEQVSDFVTYFPYAEYRNINQARAAELINGTILEPGEVFSFNETVGERTEANGFVPGFIISDGVFREDLGGGVSQVVTTAYNAAFFAGLEDIEHQPHSFYIDRYPVGREATVAWPIVDLKSGNNTPHGVLIEAFVVPSTRSSEGEMHVRMWSTEYWDIRAGVSERYGFTEPDTRYDSSDECVATTGYGGFGVEVYRYVRRAGQNRLLRTETDEVTYTPADTVICTG
;
A
#
# COMPACT_ATOMS: atom_id res chain seq x y z
N MET A 1 -66.64 11.78 -131.23
CA MET A 1 -67.65 11.30 -130.27
C MET A 1 -66.88 10.99 -129.01
N ALA A 2 -66.72 12.00 -128.13
CA ALA A 2 -67.64 12.34 -127.03
C ALA A 2 -67.40 11.34 -125.87
N ASP A 3 -67.24 11.68 -124.60
CA ASP A 3 -67.55 12.89 -123.80
C ASP A 3 -66.76 12.71 -122.48
N ASP A 4 -65.97 13.69 -122.03
CA ASP A 4 -66.21 14.56 -120.86
C ASP A 4 -66.96 13.94 -119.65
N GLY A 5 -66.46 14.20 -118.44
CA GLY A 5 -67.08 13.71 -117.21
C GLY A 5 -66.22 13.80 -115.95
N SER A 6 -65.82 15.03 -115.58
CA SER A 6 -65.46 15.43 -114.22
C SER A 6 -66.38 14.85 -113.14
N THR A 7 -65.86 14.42 -111.98
CA THR A 7 -66.15 15.07 -110.68
C THR A 7 -65.38 14.45 -109.51
N ASP A 8 -64.61 15.33 -108.89
CA ASP A 8 -64.19 15.40 -107.49
C ASP A 8 -65.30 14.99 -106.49
N ASN A 9 -65.16 13.82 -105.83
CA ASN A 9 -65.81 13.48 -104.56
C ASN A 9 -65.39 12.08 -104.04
N ASP A 10 -64.14 11.89 -103.60
CA ASP A 10 -63.82 10.68 -102.82
C ASP A 10 -62.76 10.86 -101.73
N ARG A 11 -62.57 12.11 -101.29
CA ARG A 11 -61.79 12.38 -100.07
C ARG A 11 -62.58 11.96 -98.83
N THR A 12 -63.92 12.07 -98.84
CA THR A 12 -64.79 11.70 -97.72
C THR A 12 -64.77 10.20 -97.40
N GLY A 13 -64.70 9.33 -98.41
CA GLY A 13 -64.60 7.87 -98.22
C GLY A 13 -63.26 7.44 -97.60
N VAL A 14 -62.17 8.06 -98.01
CA VAL A 14 -60.83 7.86 -97.43
C VAL A 14 -60.75 8.40 -96.00
N TYR A 15 -61.35 9.57 -95.71
CA TYR A 15 -61.43 10.08 -94.34
C TYR A 15 -62.34 9.22 -93.43
N LEU A 16 -63.42 8.65 -93.96
CA LEU A 16 -64.29 7.72 -93.22
C LEU A 16 -63.58 6.38 -92.94
N ALA A 17 -62.87 5.82 -93.92
CA ALA A 17 -62.08 4.60 -93.74
C ALA A 17 -60.89 4.82 -92.78
N LEU A 18 -60.16 5.94 -92.90
CA LEU A 18 -59.11 6.32 -91.97
C LEU A 18 -59.65 6.61 -90.56
N SER A 19 -60.85 7.21 -90.45
CA SER A 19 -61.51 7.40 -89.15
C SER A 19 -61.97 6.08 -88.53
N GLY A 20 -62.47 5.14 -89.34
CA GLY A 20 -62.86 3.80 -88.90
C GLY A 20 -61.66 3.01 -88.39
N VAL A 21 -60.53 3.07 -89.11
CA VAL A 21 -59.25 2.48 -88.67
C VAL A 21 -58.71 3.20 -87.44
N ALA A 22 -58.78 4.52 -87.34
CA ALA A 22 -58.33 5.27 -86.17
C ALA A 22 -59.20 4.98 -84.93
N VAL A 23 -60.52 4.80 -85.08
CA VAL A 23 -61.42 4.38 -83.99
C VAL A 23 -61.16 2.93 -83.59
N LEU A 24 -60.85 2.05 -84.55
CA LEU A 24 -60.57 0.65 -84.27
C LEU A 24 -59.19 0.45 -83.62
N VAL A 25 -58.16 1.16 -84.09
CA VAL A 25 -56.82 1.19 -83.48
C VAL A 25 -56.85 1.91 -82.14
N GLY A 26 -57.54 3.05 -82.04
CA GLY A 26 -57.73 3.77 -80.77
C GLY A 26 -58.57 2.99 -79.77
N GLY A 27 -59.56 2.23 -80.23
CA GLY A 27 -60.39 1.33 -79.42
C GLY A 27 -59.63 0.07 -78.98
N LEU A 28 -58.81 -0.53 -79.86
CA LEU A 28 -57.92 -1.63 -79.50
C LEU A 28 -56.81 -1.18 -78.55
N TYR A 29 -56.26 0.02 -78.74
CA TYR A 29 -55.30 0.61 -77.82
C TYR A 29 -55.94 0.94 -76.47
N ALA A 30 -57.15 1.52 -76.44
CA ALA A 30 -57.89 1.77 -75.21
C ALA A 30 -58.25 0.47 -74.48
N ALA A 31 -58.66 -0.57 -75.22
CA ALA A 31 -58.87 -1.91 -74.68
C ALA A 31 -57.56 -2.53 -74.16
N GLY A 32 -56.45 -2.37 -74.88
CA GLY A 32 -55.12 -2.76 -74.44
C GLY A 32 -54.70 -2.07 -73.15
N VAL A 33 -54.89 -0.75 -73.05
CA VAL A 33 -54.62 0.03 -71.82
C VAL A 33 -55.50 -0.45 -70.64
N ILE A 34 -56.76 -0.82 -70.89
CA ILE A 34 -57.69 -1.25 -69.84
C ILE A 34 -57.42 -2.70 -69.38
N PHE A 35 -57.13 -3.61 -70.32
CA PHE A 35 -57.02 -5.04 -70.02
C PHE A 35 -55.57 -5.53 -69.82
N LEU A 36 -54.60 -4.87 -70.45
CA LEU A 36 -53.17 -5.23 -70.44
C LEU A 36 -52.29 -4.14 -69.84
N GLY A 37 -52.80 -2.92 -69.70
CA GLY A 37 -52.03 -1.77 -69.23
C GLY A 37 -51.83 -1.72 -67.72
N ASP A 38 -52.38 -2.66 -66.94
CA ASP A 38 -52.28 -2.70 -65.47
C ASP A 38 -52.21 -4.15 -64.95
N ARG A 39 -51.27 -4.94 -65.52
CA ARG A 39 -51.06 -6.35 -65.16
C ARG A 39 -49.58 -6.71 -65.21
N VAL A 40 -49.19 -7.64 -64.34
CA VAL A 40 -47.87 -8.28 -64.40
C VAL A 40 -47.77 -9.15 -65.68
N PRO A 41 -46.64 -9.16 -66.41
CA PRO A 41 -46.47 -9.99 -67.59
C PRO A 41 -46.85 -11.46 -67.38
N SER A 42 -47.47 -12.07 -68.39
CA SER A 42 -47.96 -13.45 -68.31
C SER A 42 -46.80 -14.44 -68.16
N GLY A 43 -46.93 -15.46 -67.31
CA GLY A 43 -45.84 -16.43 -67.09
C GLY A 43 -44.67 -15.90 -66.25
N THR A 44 -44.84 -14.76 -65.57
CA THR A 44 -43.88 -14.26 -64.59
C THR A 44 -43.93 -15.09 -63.30
N GLU A 45 -42.76 -15.51 -62.83
CA GLU A 45 -42.57 -16.26 -61.60
C GLU A 45 -41.46 -15.60 -60.78
N VAL A 46 -41.71 -15.37 -59.48
CA VAL A 46 -40.72 -14.84 -58.54
C VAL A 46 -40.49 -15.88 -57.47
N ALA A 47 -39.25 -16.37 -57.33
CA ALA A 47 -38.85 -17.35 -56.31
C ALA A 47 -39.82 -18.55 -56.16
N GLY A 48 -40.28 -19.12 -57.29
CA GLY A 48 -41.20 -20.26 -57.28
C GLY A 48 -42.70 -19.92 -57.18
N VAL A 49 -43.06 -18.64 -57.11
CA VAL A 49 -44.44 -18.15 -57.00
C VAL A 49 -44.88 -17.49 -58.31
N ALA A 50 -45.87 -18.08 -58.98
CA ALA A 50 -46.42 -17.54 -60.22
C ALA A 50 -47.33 -16.33 -59.93
N ILE A 51 -46.90 -15.15 -60.40
CA ILE A 51 -47.62 -13.87 -60.25
C ILE A 51 -48.13 -13.30 -61.59
N GLY A 52 -47.73 -13.91 -62.71
CA GLY A 52 -48.04 -13.40 -64.04
C GLY A 52 -49.53 -13.36 -64.38
N GLY A 53 -49.97 -12.27 -65.01
CA GLY A 53 -51.36 -12.07 -65.45
C GLY A 53 -52.31 -11.50 -64.39
N LEU A 54 -51.83 -11.36 -63.15
CA LEU A 54 -52.52 -10.69 -62.05
C LEU A 54 -52.38 -9.16 -62.16
N ASP A 55 -53.31 -8.42 -61.56
CA ASP A 55 -53.09 -7.00 -61.26
C ASP A 55 -52.04 -6.85 -60.13
N PRO A 56 -51.37 -5.69 -60.01
CA PRO A 56 -50.27 -5.52 -59.05
C PRO A 56 -50.64 -5.87 -57.61
N GLN A 57 -51.84 -5.48 -57.15
CA GLN A 57 -52.26 -5.75 -55.77
C GLN A 57 -52.51 -7.25 -55.53
N ALA A 58 -53.15 -7.94 -56.47
CA ALA A 58 -53.34 -9.39 -56.38
C ALA A 58 -52.01 -10.17 -56.53
N ALA A 59 -51.04 -9.63 -57.28
CA ALA A 59 -49.70 -10.19 -57.39
C ALA A 59 -48.91 -10.05 -56.07
N GLU A 60 -49.01 -8.89 -55.41
CA GLU A 60 -48.42 -8.64 -54.09
C GLU A 60 -48.96 -9.61 -53.04
N GLU A 61 -50.28 -9.73 -52.90
CA GLU A 61 -50.91 -10.67 -51.94
C GLU A 61 -50.48 -12.13 -52.21
N ARG A 62 -50.42 -12.52 -53.49
CA ARG A 62 -50.05 -13.88 -53.88
C ARG A 62 -48.58 -14.18 -53.60
N LEU A 63 -47.71 -13.19 -53.77
CA LEU A 63 -46.28 -13.27 -53.52
C LEU A 63 -46.00 -13.28 -52.02
N ASP A 64 -46.65 -12.44 -51.24
CA ASP A 64 -46.53 -12.40 -49.78
C ASP A 64 -46.94 -13.76 -49.16
N GLU A 65 -48.11 -14.29 -49.52
CA GLU A 65 -48.57 -15.60 -49.03
C GLU A 65 -47.68 -16.77 -49.51
N GLY A 66 -47.20 -16.72 -50.75
CA GLY A 66 -46.40 -17.79 -51.35
C GLY A 66 -44.94 -17.81 -50.88
N PHE A 67 -44.39 -16.65 -50.55
CA PHE A 67 -43.02 -16.47 -50.12
C PHE A 67 -42.87 -16.50 -48.59
N ALA A 68 -43.92 -16.24 -47.80
CA ALA A 68 -43.88 -16.26 -46.34
C ALA A 68 -43.29 -17.55 -45.73
N GLU A 69 -43.72 -18.72 -46.22
CA GLU A 69 -43.20 -20.02 -45.75
C GLU A 69 -41.72 -20.22 -46.13
N GLN A 70 -41.29 -19.60 -47.24
CA GLN A 70 -39.91 -19.69 -47.72
C GLN A 70 -39.01 -18.68 -47.00
N ALA A 71 -39.48 -17.45 -46.77
CA ALA A 71 -38.78 -16.39 -46.04
C ALA A 71 -38.47 -16.80 -44.59
N ALA A 72 -39.34 -17.59 -43.96
CA ALA A 72 -39.17 -18.08 -42.60
C ALA A 72 -38.18 -19.26 -42.44
N LYS A 73 -37.57 -19.76 -43.53
CA LYS A 73 -36.60 -20.88 -43.43
C LYS A 73 -35.26 -20.38 -42.87
N PRO A 74 -34.74 -20.98 -41.77
CA PRO A 74 -33.47 -20.56 -41.19
C PRO A 74 -32.28 -20.74 -42.15
N ILE A 75 -31.40 -19.76 -42.18
CA ILE A 75 -30.11 -19.84 -42.89
C ILE A 75 -29.12 -20.52 -41.95
N LYS A 76 -28.53 -21.64 -42.40
CA LYS A 76 -27.56 -22.39 -41.61
C LYS A 76 -26.15 -21.83 -41.85
N LEU A 77 -25.48 -21.42 -40.78
CA LEU A 77 -24.06 -21.04 -40.79
C LEU A 77 -23.22 -22.19 -40.24
N THR A 78 -22.06 -22.45 -40.83
CA THR A 78 -21.16 -23.54 -40.41
C THR A 78 -19.72 -23.06 -40.30
N TYR A 79 -19.03 -23.50 -39.26
CA TYR A 79 -17.58 -23.33 -39.09
C TYR A 79 -17.02 -24.61 -38.47
N GLU A 80 -16.06 -25.25 -39.14
CA GLU A 80 -15.57 -26.59 -38.80
C GLU A 80 -16.72 -27.61 -38.54
N ASP A 81 -16.82 -28.18 -37.35
CA ASP A 81 -17.85 -29.14 -36.95
C ASP A 81 -19.08 -28.49 -36.28
N GLU A 82 -19.06 -27.17 -36.07
CA GLU A 82 -20.12 -26.43 -35.41
C GLU A 82 -21.08 -25.78 -36.41
N SER A 83 -22.34 -25.61 -36.00
CA SER A 83 -23.34 -24.97 -36.84
C SER A 83 -24.33 -24.13 -36.05
N TRP A 84 -24.70 -23.00 -36.63
CA TRP A 84 -25.68 -22.06 -36.10
C TRP A 84 -26.75 -21.79 -37.14
N GLN A 85 -27.83 -21.14 -36.71
CA GLN A 85 -28.94 -20.77 -37.57
C GLN A 85 -29.27 -19.30 -37.34
N ILE A 86 -29.43 -18.56 -38.43
CA ILE A 86 -30.01 -17.22 -38.43
C ILE A 86 -31.44 -17.36 -38.93
N ASP A 87 -32.37 -16.83 -38.14
CA ASP A 87 -33.75 -16.58 -38.57
C ASP A 87 -33.77 -15.33 -39.45
N PRO A 88 -34.04 -15.43 -40.76
CA PRO A 88 -33.94 -14.30 -41.68
C PRO A 88 -34.88 -13.15 -41.29
N THR A 89 -36.11 -13.46 -40.91
CA THR A 89 -37.11 -12.46 -40.51
C THR A 89 -36.68 -11.75 -39.22
N GLY A 90 -36.15 -12.50 -38.24
CA GLY A 90 -35.60 -11.94 -37.01
C GLY A 90 -34.30 -11.15 -37.20
N ALA A 91 -33.56 -11.44 -38.28
CA ALA A 91 -32.36 -10.73 -38.70
C ALA A 91 -32.64 -9.56 -39.66
N GLY A 92 -33.91 -9.20 -39.87
CA GLY A 92 -34.28 -8.04 -40.67
C GLY A 92 -34.18 -8.25 -42.19
N LEU A 93 -34.20 -9.50 -42.66
CA LEU A 93 -34.27 -9.84 -44.08
C LEU A 93 -35.74 -10.07 -44.46
N SER A 94 -36.25 -9.24 -45.36
CA SER A 94 -37.62 -9.36 -45.88
C SER A 94 -37.64 -9.15 -47.40
N LEU A 95 -38.67 -9.69 -48.05
CA LEU A 95 -38.93 -9.41 -49.45
C LEU A 95 -39.62 -8.05 -49.56
N ASP A 96 -39.09 -7.14 -50.37
CA ASP A 96 -39.81 -5.93 -50.77
C ASP A 96 -40.83 -6.33 -51.84
N VAL A 97 -42.03 -6.70 -51.40
CA VAL A 97 -43.10 -7.23 -52.27
C VAL A 97 -43.54 -6.19 -53.30
N GLU A 98 -43.61 -4.92 -52.92
CA GLU A 98 -44.04 -3.81 -53.78
C GLU A 98 -43.00 -3.57 -54.88
N GLU A 99 -41.73 -3.41 -54.52
CA GLU A 99 -40.65 -3.17 -55.49
C GLU A 99 -40.40 -4.40 -56.36
N THR A 100 -40.51 -5.62 -55.81
CA THR A 100 -40.37 -6.86 -56.58
C THR A 100 -41.46 -7.00 -57.66
N VAL A 101 -42.72 -6.66 -57.34
CA VAL A 101 -43.81 -6.68 -58.32
C VAL A 101 -43.63 -5.57 -59.36
N ALA A 102 -43.13 -4.39 -58.96
CA ALA A 102 -42.83 -3.29 -59.85
C ALA A 102 -41.70 -3.62 -60.85
N GLU A 103 -40.58 -4.19 -60.38
CA GLU A 103 -39.44 -4.62 -61.21
C GLU A 103 -39.82 -5.78 -62.15
N ALA A 104 -40.68 -6.69 -61.68
CA ALA A 104 -41.27 -7.75 -62.49
C ALA A 104 -42.21 -7.24 -63.61
N GLY A 105 -42.44 -5.91 -63.68
CA GLY A 105 -43.24 -5.25 -64.71
C GLY A 105 -44.69 -5.02 -64.33
N GLY A 106 -45.04 -5.20 -63.05
CA GLY A 106 -46.32 -4.82 -62.47
C GLY A 106 -46.46 -3.31 -62.36
N GLY A 107 -47.52 -2.75 -62.92
CA GLY A 107 -47.81 -1.32 -62.84
C GLY A 107 -48.40 -0.75 -64.11
N ARG A 108 -48.97 0.44 -63.98
CA ARG A 108 -49.78 1.01 -65.06
C ARG A 108 -48.92 1.56 -66.21
N THR A 109 -48.99 0.96 -67.39
CA THR A 109 -48.25 1.37 -68.58
C THR A 109 -49.17 1.82 -69.72
N TRP A 110 -48.75 2.89 -70.40
CA TRP A 110 -49.40 3.40 -71.61
C TRP A 110 -48.54 3.11 -72.85
N ASN A 111 -47.42 2.40 -72.70
CA ASN A 111 -46.52 2.10 -73.80
C ASN A 111 -46.99 0.82 -74.54
N PRO A 112 -47.33 0.89 -75.84
CA PRO A 112 -47.86 -0.26 -76.58
C PRO A 112 -46.85 -1.41 -76.75
N ILE A 113 -45.54 -1.15 -76.63
CA ILE A 113 -44.51 -2.21 -76.68
C ILE A 113 -44.54 -3.03 -75.38
N ARG A 114 -44.61 -2.36 -74.23
CA ARG A 114 -44.74 -3.01 -72.90
C ARG A 114 -46.03 -3.82 -72.79
N MET A 115 -47.14 -3.37 -73.37
CA MET A 115 -48.40 -4.14 -73.39
C MET A 115 -48.30 -5.46 -74.17
N VAL A 116 -47.44 -5.51 -75.19
CA VAL A 116 -47.16 -6.74 -75.94
C VAL A 116 -46.22 -7.64 -75.13
N GLU A 117 -45.24 -7.07 -74.42
CA GLU A 117 -44.38 -7.81 -73.48
C GLU A 117 -45.22 -8.47 -72.36
N THR A 118 -46.30 -7.83 -71.89
CA THR A 118 -47.25 -8.42 -70.93
C THR A 118 -47.92 -9.71 -71.44
N LEU A 119 -48.02 -9.89 -72.77
CA LEU A 119 -48.59 -11.10 -73.41
C LEU A 119 -47.56 -12.18 -73.71
N VAL A 120 -46.31 -11.79 -74.00
CA VAL A 120 -45.22 -12.72 -74.35
C VAL A 120 -44.55 -13.32 -73.10
N GLY A 121 -44.59 -12.57 -71.99
CA GLY A 121 -44.05 -12.99 -70.69
C GLY A 121 -42.59 -12.61 -70.48
N SER A 122 -42.19 -12.46 -69.22
CA SER A 122 -40.82 -12.09 -68.80
C SER A 122 -40.02 -13.25 -68.21
N GLY A 123 -40.66 -14.38 -67.86
CA GLY A 123 -39.99 -15.54 -67.26
C GLY A 123 -39.75 -15.38 -65.76
N GLU A 124 -38.62 -15.86 -65.27
CA GLU A 124 -38.24 -15.79 -63.86
C GLU A 124 -37.72 -14.38 -63.52
N ALA A 125 -38.32 -13.74 -62.52
CA ALA A 125 -37.92 -12.41 -62.04
C ALA A 125 -37.20 -12.52 -60.70
N GLU A 126 -36.16 -11.69 -60.51
CA GLU A 126 -35.35 -11.68 -59.29
C GLU A 126 -36.10 -10.97 -58.15
N PRO A 127 -36.13 -11.54 -56.93
CA PRO A 127 -36.74 -10.89 -55.78
C PRO A 127 -35.90 -9.72 -55.27
N VAL A 128 -36.53 -8.58 -55.00
CA VAL A 128 -35.90 -7.42 -54.35
C VAL A 128 -35.98 -7.59 -52.83
N ILE A 129 -34.84 -7.57 -52.15
CA ILE A 129 -34.77 -7.80 -50.69
C ILE A 129 -34.58 -6.48 -49.96
N GLU A 130 -35.43 -6.24 -48.97
CA GLU A 130 -35.22 -5.20 -47.96
C GLU A 130 -34.39 -5.76 -46.80
N VAL A 131 -33.35 -5.03 -46.41
CA VAL A 131 -32.43 -5.43 -45.34
C VAL A 131 -32.36 -4.35 -44.27
N ASP A 132 -32.78 -4.69 -43.05
CA ASP A 132 -32.41 -3.93 -41.86
C ASP A 132 -30.97 -4.29 -41.46
N GLU A 133 -30.03 -3.46 -41.91
CA GLU A 133 -28.60 -3.56 -41.62
C GLU A 133 -28.32 -3.72 -40.11
N GLN A 134 -29.05 -3.03 -39.25
CA GLN A 134 -28.83 -3.08 -37.81
C GLN A 134 -29.29 -4.40 -37.20
N ALA A 135 -30.43 -4.92 -37.66
CA ALA A 135 -30.94 -6.21 -37.21
C ALA A 135 -30.06 -7.37 -37.69
N LEU A 136 -29.55 -7.28 -38.92
CA LEU A 136 -28.66 -8.28 -39.50
C LEU A 136 -27.32 -8.32 -38.76
N ASP A 137 -26.70 -7.16 -38.54
CA ASP A 137 -25.45 -7.05 -37.78
C ASP A 137 -25.63 -7.60 -36.35
N ALA A 138 -26.74 -7.28 -35.68
CA ALA A 138 -27.03 -7.77 -34.33
C ALA A 138 -27.20 -9.31 -34.27
N ALA A 139 -27.79 -9.90 -35.31
CA ALA A 139 -27.94 -11.35 -35.44
C ALA A 139 -26.57 -12.02 -35.66
N ILE A 140 -25.74 -11.46 -36.54
CA ILE A 140 -24.38 -11.93 -36.81
C ILE A 140 -23.50 -11.79 -35.57
N ASP A 141 -23.55 -10.66 -34.86
CA ASP A 141 -22.82 -10.41 -33.61
C ASP A 141 -23.13 -11.45 -32.52
N THR A 142 -24.36 -11.96 -32.50
CA THR A 142 -24.76 -13.00 -31.54
C THR A 142 -24.07 -14.33 -31.80
N ILE A 143 -23.75 -14.61 -33.07
CA ILE A 143 -22.99 -15.79 -33.48
C ILE A 143 -21.50 -15.51 -33.33
N ALA A 144 -21.02 -14.33 -33.73
CA ALA A 144 -19.66 -13.87 -33.53
C ALA A 144 -19.25 -14.00 -32.05
N ARG A 145 -20.06 -13.58 -31.08
CA ARG A 145 -19.75 -13.75 -29.65
C ARG A 145 -19.55 -15.20 -29.18
N LYS A 146 -20.03 -16.20 -29.92
CA LYS A 146 -19.85 -17.64 -29.61
C LYS A 146 -18.63 -18.22 -30.30
N VAL A 147 -18.24 -17.67 -31.45
CA VAL A 147 -17.13 -18.14 -32.29
C VAL A 147 -15.84 -17.37 -32.00
N ASP A 148 -15.97 -16.08 -31.66
CA ASP A 148 -14.86 -15.19 -31.38
C ASP A 148 -14.07 -15.65 -30.17
N VAL A 149 -12.80 -15.96 -30.40
CA VAL A 149 -11.82 -16.29 -29.37
C VAL A 149 -10.86 -15.11 -29.28
N ALA A 150 -10.79 -14.46 -28.11
CA ALA A 150 -9.84 -13.37 -27.90
C ALA A 150 -8.39 -13.88 -27.99
N ALA A 151 -7.54 -13.15 -28.70
CA ALA A 151 -6.11 -13.39 -28.68
C ALA A 151 -5.56 -13.22 -27.25
N VAL A 152 -4.69 -14.13 -26.83
CA VAL A 152 -4.06 -14.09 -25.50
C VAL A 152 -2.64 -13.59 -25.66
N GLU A 153 -2.33 -12.48 -24.98
CA GLU A 153 -0.97 -11.94 -24.92
C GLU A 153 -0.07 -12.84 -24.06
N PRO A 154 1.22 -12.95 -24.42
CA PRO A 154 2.13 -13.79 -23.67
C PRO A 154 2.54 -13.15 -22.34
N SER A 155 2.80 -14.00 -21.35
CA SER A 155 3.30 -13.57 -20.05
C SER A 155 4.40 -14.50 -19.54
N VAL A 156 5.30 -13.98 -18.71
CA VAL A 156 6.29 -14.81 -18.00
C VAL A 156 6.38 -14.37 -16.55
N SER A 157 6.07 -15.26 -15.62
CA SER A 157 6.29 -15.04 -14.19
C SER A 157 7.48 -15.86 -13.67
N PHE A 158 8.03 -15.48 -12.51
CA PHE A 158 9.22 -16.12 -11.97
C PHE A 158 9.02 -16.54 -10.52
N ALA A 159 9.31 -17.81 -10.22
CA ALA A 159 9.36 -18.30 -8.86
C ALA A 159 10.65 -17.85 -8.13
N ALA A 160 10.67 -17.97 -6.80
CA ALA A 160 11.82 -17.55 -5.98
C ALA A 160 13.13 -18.28 -6.31
N ASN A 161 13.08 -19.48 -6.90
CA ASN A 161 14.26 -20.20 -7.37
C ASN A 161 14.72 -19.80 -8.78
N GLY A 162 14.07 -18.82 -9.41
CA GLY A 162 14.32 -18.39 -10.78
C GLY A 162 13.66 -19.28 -11.84
N ARG A 163 12.82 -20.25 -11.46
CA ARG A 163 12.02 -21.02 -12.43
C ARG A 163 11.01 -20.08 -13.08
N ARG A 164 10.97 -20.13 -14.41
CA ARG A 164 10.03 -19.36 -15.24
C ARG A 164 8.74 -20.15 -15.39
N ASP A 165 7.62 -19.49 -15.18
CA ASP A 165 6.31 -19.95 -15.62
C ASP A 165 5.95 -19.17 -16.88
N VAL A 166 5.67 -19.87 -17.97
CA VAL A 166 5.64 -19.29 -19.32
C VAL A 166 4.26 -19.51 -19.91
N GLU A 167 3.55 -18.43 -20.17
CA GLU A 167 2.26 -18.43 -20.85
C GLU A 167 2.48 -17.92 -22.29
N PRO A 168 2.44 -18.81 -23.30
CA PRO A 168 2.70 -18.43 -24.68
C PRO A 168 1.55 -17.61 -25.29
N PRO A 169 1.82 -16.85 -26.37
CA PRO A 169 0.78 -16.12 -27.07
C PRO A 169 -0.15 -17.09 -27.80
N THR A 170 -1.46 -16.85 -27.76
CA THR A 170 -2.46 -17.66 -28.49
C THR A 170 -3.18 -16.77 -29.50
N THR A 171 -3.22 -17.21 -30.76
CA THR A 171 -3.98 -16.55 -31.82
C THR A 171 -5.46 -16.60 -31.52
N GLY A 172 -6.12 -15.45 -31.62
CA GLY A 172 -7.57 -15.34 -31.51
C GLY A 172 -8.24 -15.62 -32.85
N LEU A 173 -9.55 -15.81 -32.80
CA LEU A 173 -10.42 -15.92 -33.97
C LEU A 173 -11.50 -14.85 -33.87
N SER A 174 -11.85 -14.24 -34.99
CA SER A 174 -12.98 -13.31 -35.04
C SER A 174 -13.73 -13.51 -36.34
N VAL A 175 -15.05 -13.51 -36.27
CA VAL A 175 -15.90 -13.60 -37.46
C VAL A 175 -15.76 -12.32 -38.29
N ASP A 176 -15.58 -12.45 -39.61
CA ASP A 176 -15.71 -11.31 -40.52
C ASP A 176 -17.19 -10.99 -40.68
N THR A 177 -17.68 -10.06 -39.87
CA THR A 177 -19.11 -9.72 -39.83
C THR A 177 -19.59 -9.11 -41.16
N ALA A 178 -18.73 -8.38 -41.86
CA ALA A 178 -19.06 -7.73 -43.12
C ALA A 178 -19.17 -8.75 -44.26
N GLU A 179 -18.22 -9.67 -44.37
CA GLU A 179 -18.28 -10.77 -45.35
C GLU A 179 -19.42 -11.74 -45.01
N THR A 180 -19.64 -12.02 -43.73
CA THR A 180 -20.78 -12.84 -43.28
C THR A 180 -22.12 -12.21 -43.68
N ALA A 181 -22.28 -10.90 -43.49
CA ALA A 181 -23.51 -10.20 -43.87
C ALA A 181 -23.79 -10.30 -45.38
N ALA A 182 -22.75 -10.19 -46.21
CA ALA A 182 -22.88 -10.36 -47.67
C ALA A 182 -23.30 -11.79 -48.03
N LEU A 183 -22.66 -12.80 -47.43
CA LEU A 183 -22.98 -14.21 -47.69
C LEU A 183 -24.37 -14.61 -47.20
N VAL A 184 -24.83 -14.06 -46.07
CA VAL A 184 -26.18 -14.30 -45.54
C VAL A 184 -27.25 -13.70 -46.46
N ARG A 185 -27.02 -12.51 -47.04
CA ARG A 185 -27.92 -11.92 -48.05
C ARG A 185 -27.99 -12.77 -49.31
N GLU A 186 -26.84 -13.19 -49.82
CA GLU A 186 -26.77 -14.03 -51.01
C GLU A 186 -27.46 -15.39 -50.77
N ALA A 187 -27.28 -15.99 -49.59
CA ALA A 187 -27.94 -17.24 -49.22
C ALA A 187 -29.46 -17.08 -49.06
N PHE A 188 -29.95 -15.92 -48.62
CA PHE A 188 -31.38 -15.61 -48.56
C PHE A 188 -32.01 -15.56 -49.96
N ILE A 189 -31.29 -15.01 -50.95
CA ILE A 189 -31.75 -14.89 -52.34
C ILE A 189 -31.64 -16.23 -53.07
N THR A 190 -30.45 -16.84 -53.06
CA THR A 190 -30.13 -18.01 -53.90
C THR A 190 -30.58 -19.34 -53.30
N ARG A 191 -30.91 -19.36 -52.00
CA ARG A 191 -31.33 -20.55 -51.25
C ARG A 191 -30.32 -21.70 -51.27
N GLN A 192 -29.04 -21.39 -51.45
CA GLN A 192 -27.99 -22.39 -51.55
C GLN A 192 -27.31 -22.66 -50.20
N GLY A 193 -27.34 -23.95 -49.83
CA GLY A 193 -26.39 -24.59 -48.90
C GLY A 193 -26.28 -23.99 -47.49
N PRO A 194 -25.49 -24.63 -46.62
CA PRO A 194 -24.97 -23.95 -45.44
C PRO A 194 -23.95 -22.89 -45.88
N VAL A 195 -24.03 -21.70 -45.28
CA VAL A 195 -23.04 -20.63 -45.47
C VAL A 195 -21.84 -20.91 -44.59
N GLU A 196 -20.67 -21.07 -45.18
CA GLU A 196 -19.41 -21.18 -44.44
C GLU A 196 -19.08 -19.82 -43.82
N LEU A 197 -18.86 -19.79 -42.51
CA LEU A 197 -18.64 -18.56 -41.76
C LEU A 197 -17.20 -18.07 -42.01
N PRO A 198 -16.99 -16.90 -42.64
CA PRO A 198 -15.65 -16.34 -42.81
C PRO A 198 -15.11 -15.91 -41.45
N VAL A 199 -13.97 -16.48 -41.07
CA VAL A 199 -13.25 -16.09 -39.86
C VAL A 199 -11.90 -15.51 -40.22
N VAL A 200 -11.46 -14.55 -39.43
CA VAL A 200 -10.15 -13.90 -39.53
C VAL A 200 -9.36 -14.23 -38.27
N GLU A 201 -8.13 -14.70 -38.47
CA GLU A 201 -7.19 -14.88 -37.37
C GLU A 201 -6.76 -13.52 -36.81
N LYS A 202 -6.86 -13.36 -35.49
CA LYS A 202 -6.41 -12.17 -34.76
C LYS A 202 -5.12 -12.49 -34.03
N GLU A 203 -4.00 -12.06 -34.61
CA GLU A 203 -2.70 -12.24 -33.96
C GLU A 203 -2.60 -11.41 -32.66
N PRO A 204 -1.97 -11.95 -31.61
CA PRO A 204 -1.61 -11.17 -30.43
C PRO A 204 -0.56 -10.13 -30.77
N THR A 205 -0.47 -9.08 -29.96
CA THR A 205 0.46 -7.97 -30.17
C THR A 205 1.91 -8.44 -30.21
N VAL A 206 2.26 -9.42 -29.37
CA VAL A 206 3.55 -10.10 -29.40
C VAL A 206 3.40 -11.48 -30.04
N THR A 207 3.94 -11.62 -31.25
CA THR A 207 3.93 -12.88 -32.00
C THR A 207 4.76 -13.97 -31.32
N GLY A 208 4.52 -15.25 -31.66
CA GLY A 208 5.29 -16.37 -31.13
C GLY A 208 6.81 -16.27 -31.39
N ASN A 209 7.22 -15.70 -32.53
CA ASN A 209 8.63 -15.49 -32.85
C ASN A 209 9.27 -14.41 -31.96
N ASP A 210 8.58 -13.29 -31.75
CA ASP A 210 9.11 -12.22 -30.89
C ASP A 210 9.08 -12.62 -29.42
N PHE A 211 8.10 -13.42 -29.01
CA PHE A 211 8.07 -14.05 -27.70
C PHE A 211 9.27 -14.98 -27.49
N ALA A 212 9.58 -15.87 -28.44
CA ALA A 212 10.74 -16.75 -28.36
C ALA A 212 12.05 -15.98 -28.22
N LYS A 213 12.23 -14.89 -28.99
CA LYS A 213 13.39 -13.99 -28.83
C LYS A 213 13.42 -13.37 -27.43
N ALA A 214 12.30 -12.88 -26.91
CA ALA A 214 12.22 -12.28 -25.59
C ALA A 214 12.54 -13.27 -24.46
N LEU A 215 12.20 -14.56 -24.62
CA LEU A 215 12.60 -15.60 -23.67
C LEU A 215 14.12 -15.73 -23.55
N ASP A 216 14.85 -15.57 -24.66
CA ASP A 216 16.30 -15.69 -24.71
C ASP A 216 17.04 -14.40 -24.33
N THR A 217 16.55 -13.24 -24.76
CA THR A 217 17.23 -11.95 -24.57
C THR A 217 16.84 -11.24 -23.28
N LEU A 218 15.66 -11.55 -22.71
CA LEU A 218 15.13 -10.88 -21.53
C LEU A 218 14.82 -11.87 -20.40
N ALA A 219 13.99 -12.89 -20.64
CA ALA A 219 13.55 -13.78 -19.56
C ALA A 219 14.69 -14.62 -18.98
N ARG A 220 15.55 -15.19 -19.83
CA ARG A 220 16.70 -15.98 -19.36
C ARG A 220 17.73 -15.11 -18.62
N PRO A 221 18.17 -13.95 -19.13
CA PRO A 221 19.11 -13.10 -18.41
C PRO A 221 18.51 -12.51 -17.14
N ALA A 222 17.21 -12.19 -17.09
CA ALA A 222 16.57 -11.52 -15.94
C ALA A 222 16.85 -12.23 -14.60
N VAL A 223 16.82 -13.55 -14.60
CA VAL A 223 17.05 -14.40 -13.41
C VAL A 223 18.37 -15.17 -13.43
N ALA A 224 19.29 -14.83 -14.34
CA ALA A 224 20.57 -15.54 -14.48
C ALA A 224 21.53 -15.37 -13.28
N GLY A 225 21.29 -14.37 -12.43
CA GLY A 225 22.13 -14.10 -11.27
C GLY A 225 21.72 -12.85 -10.51
N PRO A 226 22.41 -12.56 -9.40
CA PRO A 226 22.11 -11.39 -8.58
C PRO A 226 22.33 -10.08 -9.34
N VAL A 227 21.69 -9.01 -8.86
CA VAL A 227 21.93 -7.64 -9.28
C VAL A 227 22.71 -6.92 -8.18
N THR A 228 23.82 -6.28 -8.52
CA THR A 228 24.58 -5.49 -7.54
C THR A 228 23.91 -4.12 -7.36
N LEU A 229 23.37 -3.88 -6.16
CA LEU A 229 22.89 -2.57 -5.75
C LEU A 229 24.06 -1.72 -5.26
N VAL A 230 24.15 -0.50 -5.78
CA VAL A 230 25.12 0.52 -5.36
C VAL A 230 24.40 1.53 -4.49
N LEU A 231 24.79 1.59 -3.23
CA LEU A 231 24.34 2.58 -2.25
C LEU A 231 25.47 3.58 -1.99
N PRO A 232 25.19 4.77 -1.43
CA PRO A 232 26.20 5.81 -1.23
C PRO A 232 27.47 5.36 -0.49
N GLN A 233 27.35 4.46 0.49
CA GLN A 233 28.46 4.04 1.36
C GLN A 233 28.82 2.56 1.28
N ARG A 234 28.08 1.75 0.50
CA ARG A 234 28.27 0.30 0.44
C ARG A 234 27.63 -0.31 -0.81
N ARG A 235 27.97 -1.57 -1.10
CA ARG A 235 27.37 -2.35 -2.19
C ARG A 235 26.76 -3.61 -1.61
N ALA A 236 25.71 -4.09 -2.27
CA ALA A 236 25.11 -5.36 -1.90
C ALA A 236 24.55 -6.09 -3.11
N ASN A 237 24.37 -7.39 -2.97
CA ASN A 237 23.78 -8.22 -4.01
C ASN A 237 22.31 -8.48 -3.67
N LEU A 238 21.42 -8.01 -4.55
CA LEU A 238 20.03 -8.41 -4.60
C LEU A 238 19.95 -9.77 -5.29
N LEU A 239 19.62 -10.80 -4.54
CA LEU A 239 19.60 -12.19 -5.01
C LEU A 239 18.34 -12.47 -5.81
N VAL A 240 18.39 -13.43 -6.73
CA VAL A 240 17.23 -13.81 -7.58
C VAL A 240 15.98 -14.08 -6.75
N ARG A 241 16.11 -14.81 -5.63
CA ARG A 241 14.99 -15.09 -4.71
C ARG A 241 14.34 -13.87 -4.07
N GLU A 242 15.04 -12.73 -4.03
CA GLU A 242 14.61 -11.50 -3.39
C GLU A 242 13.81 -10.59 -4.34
N PHE A 243 13.90 -10.80 -5.67
CA PHE A 243 13.16 -9.97 -6.65
C PHE A 243 12.36 -10.78 -7.68
N ALA A 244 12.73 -12.03 -7.96
CA ALA A 244 12.06 -12.83 -9.00
C ALA A 244 10.54 -12.99 -8.76
N PRO A 245 10.02 -13.23 -7.54
CA PRO A 245 8.58 -13.31 -7.29
C PRO A 245 7.80 -12.01 -7.57
N ALA A 246 8.51 -10.88 -7.62
CA ALA A 246 7.94 -9.58 -7.91
C ALA A 246 8.08 -9.19 -9.39
N LEU A 247 8.78 -9.99 -10.20
CA LEU A 247 9.01 -9.73 -11.61
C LEU A 247 7.99 -10.51 -12.45
N THR A 248 7.35 -9.81 -13.38
CA THR A 248 6.59 -10.40 -14.49
C THR A 248 7.09 -9.80 -15.79
N LEU A 249 7.09 -10.56 -16.87
CA LEU A 249 7.21 -10.00 -18.22
C LEU A 249 5.82 -9.91 -18.84
N GLU A 250 5.42 -8.70 -19.20
CA GLU A 250 4.09 -8.38 -19.74
C GLU A 250 4.23 -7.51 -20.97
N VAL A 251 3.16 -7.39 -21.76
CA VAL A 251 3.15 -6.56 -22.96
C VAL A 251 2.99 -5.09 -22.56
N VAL A 252 4.04 -4.30 -22.76
CA VAL A 252 4.08 -2.85 -22.57
C VAL A 252 4.58 -2.22 -23.87
N ASP A 253 3.88 -1.20 -24.36
CA ASP A 253 4.22 -0.52 -25.62
C ASP A 253 4.42 -1.50 -26.81
N ARG A 254 3.55 -2.51 -26.90
CA ARG A 254 3.56 -3.57 -27.92
C ARG A 254 4.77 -4.52 -27.90
N ALA A 255 5.53 -4.55 -26.81
CA ALA A 255 6.66 -5.47 -26.65
C ALA A 255 6.66 -6.09 -25.25
N LEU A 256 7.30 -7.25 -25.11
CA LEU A 256 7.45 -7.90 -23.80
C LEU A 256 8.49 -7.15 -22.96
N ALA A 257 8.07 -6.60 -21.83
CA ALA A 257 8.89 -5.76 -20.95
C ALA A 257 8.80 -6.23 -19.48
N PRO A 258 9.84 -5.98 -18.66
CA PRO A 258 9.81 -6.34 -17.24
C PRO A 258 8.94 -5.36 -16.45
N VAL A 259 7.98 -5.91 -15.72
CA VAL A 259 7.13 -5.20 -14.76
C VAL A 259 7.48 -5.70 -13.36
N ILE A 260 7.76 -4.77 -12.45
CA ILE A 260 8.10 -5.08 -11.06
C ILE A 260 6.95 -4.65 -10.14
N ASP A 261 6.33 -5.62 -9.49
CA ASP A 261 5.37 -5.37 -8.41
C ASP A 261 6.11 -4.86 -7.17
N THR A 262 5.89 -3.59 -6.82
CA THR A 262 6.61 -2.95 -5.70
C THR A 262 6.21 -3.54 -4.35
N GLU A 263 4.96 -3.97 -4.18
CA GLU A 263 4.47 -4.55 -2.92
C GLU A 263 5.04 -5.95 -2.68
N ARG A 264 5.09 -6.78 -3.72
CA ARG A 264 5.76 -8.09 -3.65
C ARG A 264 7.27 -7.93 -3.45
N LEU A 265 7.88 -6.92 -4.08
CA LEU A 265 9.31 -6.63 -3.91
C LEU A 265 9.62 -6.23 -2.47
N GLU A 266 8.77 -5.45 -1.80
CA GLU A 266 8.93 -5.08 -0.39
C GLU A 266 9.12 -6.33 0.50
N GLY A 267 8.31 -7.37 0.31
CA GLY A 267 8.46 -8.64 1.02
C GLY A 267 9.78 -9.36 0.71
N GLY A 268 10.21 -9.35 -0.55
CA GLY A 268 11.49 -9.95 -0.98
C GLY A 268 12.72 -9.22 -0.44
N LEU A 269 12.62 -7.90 -0.24
CA LEU A 269 13.69 -7.04 0.28
C LEU A 269 13.90 -7.18 1.79
N ALA A 270 12.98 -7.77 2.56
CA ALA A 270 13.13 -7.90 4.01
C ALA A 270 14.47 -8.53 4.43
N ARG A 271 14.86 -9.64 3.79
CA ARG A 271 16.15 -10.32 4.06
C ARG A 271 17.36 -9.53 3.60
N LEU A 272 17.20 -8.70 2.58
CA LEU A 272 18.27 -7.82 2.11
C LEU A 272 18.46 -6.68 3.12
N ARG A 273 17.36 -6.12 3.64
CA ARG A 273 17.34 -5.06 4.66
C ARG A 273 18.02 -5.50 5.95
N GLU A 274 17.80 -6.73 6.43
CA GLU A 274 18.53 -7.25 7.60
C GLU A 274 20.07 -7.19 7.47
N ARG A 275 20.59 -7.30 6.24
CA ARG A 275 22.04 -7.27 5.96
C ARG A 275 22.58 -5.88 5.65
N ILE A 276 21.70 -4.97 5.26
CA ILE A 276 22.07 -3.67 4.71
C ILE A 276 21.57 -2.58 5.61
N ASP A 277 20.27 -2.52 5.87
CA ASP A 277 19.67 -1.43 6.62
C ASP A 277 20.37 -1.31 7.98
N SER A 278 20.61 -0.06 8.35
CA SER A 278 21.20 0.28 9.63
C SER A 278 20.24 1.19 10.33
N ALA A 279 19.84 0.83 11.55
CA ALA A 279 19.07 1.72 12.41
C ALA A 279 19.92 2.97 12.72
N PRO A 280 19.29 4.15 12.86
CA PRO A 280 19.99 5.29 13.43
C PRO A 280 20.51 4.96 14.82
N GLN A 281 21.65 5.54 15.18
CA GLN A 281 22.22 5.47 16.53
C GLN A 281 22.26 6.87 17.09
N ASP A 282 21.66 7.05 18.26
CA ASP A 282 21.66 8.33 18.96
C ASP A 282 23.06 8.76 19.37
N ALA A 283 23.22 10.07 19.53
CA ALA A 283 24.38 10.61 20.20
C ALA A 283 24.35 10.25 21.69
N ALA A 284 25.48 10.37 22.36
CA ALA A 284 25.55 10.20 23.80
C ALA A 284 26.60 11.14 24.38
N VAL A 285 26.47 11.50 25.65
CA VAL A 285 27.52 12.15 26.43
C VAL A 285 28.07 11.12 27.39
N VAL A 286 29.35 10.80 27.26
CA VAL A 286 30.02 9.78 28.09
C VAL A 286 31.27 10.36 28.73
N LEU A 287 31.63 9.86 29.91
CA LEU A 287 32.90 10.22 30.54
C LEU A 287 34.04 9.40 29.92
N ARG A 288 35.06 10.08 29.39
CA ARG A 288 36.30 9.46 28.88
C ARG A 288 37.50 10.19 29.44
N GLY A 289 38.32 9.49 30.21
CA GLY A 289 39.47 10.11 30.88
C GLY A 289 39.08 11.10 31.98
N GLY A 290 37.88 10.99 32.54
CA GLY A 290 37.37 11.92 33.57
C GLY A 290 36.79 13.22 33.00
N GLU A 291 36.49 13.28 31.70
CA GLU A 291 35.88 14.45 31.06
C GLU A 291 34.66 14.02 30.23
N PRO A 292 33.59 14.84 30.18
CA PRO A 292 32.45 14.62 29.28
C PRO A 292 32.87 14.70 27.80
N GLN A 293 32.49 13.69 27.02
CA GLN A 293 32.73 13.65 25.58
C GLN A 293 31.46 13.23 24.83
N VAL A 294 31.13 13.99 23.78
CA VAL A 294 30.03 13.66 22.87
C VAL A 294 30.46 12.54 21.93
N VAL A 295 29.77 11.40 22.02
CA VAL A 295 29.77 10.36 21.00
C VAL A 295 28.79 10.77 19.90
N PRO A 296 29.24 10.98 18.64
CA PRO A 296 28.35 11.43 17.58
C PRO A 296 27.28 10.40 17.21
N ALA A 297 26.07 10.89 16.96
CA ALA A 297 24.99 10.13 16.35
C ALA A 297 25.40 9.60 14.98
N LYS A 298 24.92 8.41 14.63
CA LYS A 298 25.09 7.82 13.29
C LYS A 298 23.73 7.72 12.61
N ALA A 299 23.66 8.24 11.39
CA ALA A 299 22.43 8.16 10.61
C ALA A 299 22.14 6.71 10.21
N GLY A 300 20.86 6.33 10.29
CA GLY A 300 20.34 5.11 9.72
C GLY A 300 20.16 5.22 8.22
N ILE A 301 20.14 4.08 7.54
CA ILE A 301 19.94 4.00 6.09
C ILE A 301 18.97 2.87 5.83
N ARG A 302 17.91 3.17 5.07
CA ARG A 302 16.89 2.21 4.64
C ARG A 302 16.78 2.18 3.11
N ILE A 303 16.80 0.98 2.52
CA ILE A 303 16.53 0.81 1.08
C ILE A 303 15.06 1.09 0.76
N VAL A 304 14.82 1.88 -0.30
CA VAL A 304 13.48 2.19 -0.81
C VAL A 304 13.10 1.21 -1.93
N ALA A 305 12.05 0.39 -1.74
CA ALA A 305 11.69 -0.63 -2.73
C ALA A 305 11.29 -0.06 -4.08
N ARG A 306 10.53 1.05 -4.10
CA ARG A 306 10.17 1.74 -5.35
C ARG A 306 11.41 2.11 -6.17
N SER A 307 12.43 2.67 -5.52
CA SER A 307 13.68 3.00 -6.22
C SER A 307 14.40 1.76 -6.75
N VAL A 308 14.30 0.62 -6.07
CA VAL A 308 14.84 -0.64 -6.59
C VAL A 308 14.02 -1.10 -7.79
N ALA A 309 12.69 -1.09 -7.71
CA ALA A 309 11.79 -1.50 -8.78
C ALA A 309 12.02 -0.69 -10.07
N ASP A 310 12.06 0.63 -9.96
CA ASP A 310 12.27 1.55 -11.11
C ASP A 310 13.63 1.31 -11.78
N ALA A 311 14.64 0.93 -10.98
CA ALA A 311 16.01 0.79 -11.45
C ALA A 311 16.33 -0.63 -11.98
N LEU A 312 15.53 -1.64 -11.63
CA LEU A 312 15.78 -3.04 -12.02
C LEU A 312 15.57 -3.30 -13.51
N GLY A 313 14.47 -2.79 -14.10
CA GLY A 313 14.09 -3.10 -15.48
C GLY A 313 15.24 -3.03 -16.49
N PRO A 314 15.98 -1.91 -16.59
CA PRO A 314 17.07 -1.74 -17.55
C PRO A 314 18.30 -2.65 -17.33
N VAL A 315 18.44 -3.26 -16.16
CA VAL A 315 19.61 -4.10 -15.84
C VAL A 315 19.33 -5.60 -15.89
N LEU A 316 18.05 -6.01 -15.97
CA LEU A 316 17.65 -7.42 -16.01
C LEU A 316 18.14 -8.15 -17.27
N SER A 317 18.20 -7.47 -18.43
CA SER A 317 18.74 -8.02 -19.68
C SER A 317 20.27 -8.09 -19.72
N LYS A 318 20.97 -7.44 -18.78
CA LYS A 318 22.44 -7.37 -18.74
C LYS A 318 23.04 -8.61 -18.07
N THR A 319 24.34 -8.85 -18.30
CA THR A 319 25.10 -9.95 -17.68
C THR A 319 26.40 -9.48 -17.04
N GLY A 320 26.96 -10.30 -16.14
CA GLY A 320 28.24 -10.02 -15.48
C GLY A 320 28.28 -8.68 -14.74
N LYS A 321 29.39 -7.93 -14.90
CA LYS A 321 29.62 -6.64 -14.21
C LYS A 321 28.63 -5.54 -14.58
N ALA A 322 27.88 -5.70 -15.68
CA ALA A 322 26.88 -4.74 -16.13
C ALA A 322 25.54 -4.86 -15.38
N ARG A 323 25.33 -5.94 -14.60
CA ARG A 323 24.17 -6.12 -13.71
C ARG A 323 24.32 -5.35 -12.41
N ARG A 324 24.45 -4.03 -12.53
CA ARG A 324 24.65 -3.13 -11.40
C ARG A 324 23.82 -1.88 -11.56
N VAL A 325 23.19 -1.44 -10.49
CA VAL A 325 22.33 -0.25 -10.49
C VAL A 325 22.46 0.54 -9.20
N GLU A 326 22.37 1.86 -9.33
CA GLU A 326 22.29 2.79 -8.19
C GLU A 326 20.85 2.85 -7.69
N VAL A 327 20.67 2.77 -6.37
CA VAL A 327 19.36 2.78 -5.75
C VAL A 327 19.27 3.85 -4.67
N GLY A 328 18.11 4.47 -4.58
CA GLY A 328 17.78 5.46 -3.58
C GLY A 328 17.68 4.83 -2.19
N THR A 329 18.23 5.54 -1.22
CA THR A 329 18.14 5.21 0.20
C THR A 329 17.45 6.34 0.94
N LYS A 330 16.61 5.99 1.91
CA LYS A 330 16.12 6.94 2.89
C LYS A 330 17.11 7.01 4.05
N VAL A 331 17.60 8.20 4.35
CA VAL A 331 18.42 8.46 5.54
C VAL A 331 17.47 8.69 6.70
N GLU A 332 17.59 7.89 7.74
CA GLU A 332 16.85 8.04 8.99
C GLU A 332 17.77 8.71 10.00
N ARG A 333 17.32 9.82 10.59
CA ARG A 333 18.11 10.55 11.59
C ARG A 333 17.91 9.89 12.95
N ALA A 334 18.94 10.00 13.79
CA ALA A 334 18.83 9.75 15.21
C ALA A 334 17.77 10.67 15.83
N ASP A 335 17.08 10.16 16.85
CA ASP A 335 16.11 10.93 17.60
C ASP A 335 16.85 11.95 18.48
N PHE A 336 17.96 11.54 19.07
CA PHE A 336 18.87 12.41 19.79
C PHE A 336 20.15 12.65 18.98
N THR A 337 20.30 13.85 18.42
CA THR A 337 21.34 14.15 17.46
C THR A 337 22.66 14.57 18.12
N THR A 338 23.75 14.55 17.35
CA THR A 338 25.04 15.11 17.80
C THR A 338 24.94 16.59 18.17
N LYS A 339 23.99 17.32 17.56
CA LYS A 339 23.76 18.73 17.89
C LYS A 339 23.11 18.83 19.26
N ASP A 340 22.07 18.05 19.51
CA ASP A 340 21.34 18.05 20.79
C ASP A 340 22.30 17.71 21.95
N ALA A 341 23.11 16.66 21.79
CA ALA A 341 24.14 16.30 22.76
C ALA A 341 25.15 17.41 23.07
N ARG A 342 25.51 18.24 22.07
CA ARG A 342 26.42 19.39 22.27
C ARG A 342 25.70 20.56 22.92
N ASP A 343 24.45 20.79 22.55
CA ASP A 343 23.64 21.90 23.05
C ASP A 343 23.30 21.72 24.55
N LEU A 344 23.33 20.49 25.07
CA LEU A 344 23.27 20.24 26.51
C LEU A 344 24.38 20.94 27.29
N GLY A 345 25.55 21.21 26.70
CA GLY A 345 26.62 21.94 27.40
C GLY A 345 27.15 21.23 28.65
N ILE A 346 27.23 19.90 28.65
CA ILE A 346 27.83 19.14 29.75
C ILE A 346 29.35 19.17 29.56
N VAL A 347 30.07 19.98 30.34
CA VAL A 347 31.49 20.28 30.11
C VAL A 347 32.39 20.12 31.34
N GLU A 348 31.85 20.18 32.55
CA GLU A 348 32.62 20.14 33.80
C GLU A 348 31.84 19.47 34.95
N GLN A 349 32.54 19.06 35.99
CA GLN A 349 31.92 18.56 37.21
C GLN A 349 31.40 19.73 38.05
N VAL A 350 30.10 19.75 38.34
CA VAL A 350 29.45 20.80 39.14
C VAL A 350 29.12 20.37 40.57
N SER A 351 29.14 19.06 40.85
CA SER A 351 28.92 18.49 42.18
C SER A 351 29.59 17.13 42.33
N ASP A 352 30.06 16.82 43.54
CA ASP A 352 30.61 15.52 43.94
C ASP A 352 30.21 15.28 45.39
N PHE A 353 29.54 14.16 45.64
CA PHE A 353 29.14 13.78 46.99
C PHE A 353 29.43 12.31 47.26
N VAL A 354 29.94 12.07 48.46
CA VAL A 354 30.37 10.75 48.92
C VAL A 354 29.73 10.45 50.26
N THR A 355 29.18 9.25 50.41
CA THR A 355 28.83 8.70 51.73
C THR A 355 29.60 7.41 51.99
N TYR A 356 29.86 7.13 53.27
CA TYR A 356 30.63 5.97 53.70
C TYR A 356 29.72 4.93 54.34
N PHE A 357 30.02 3.64 54.16
CA PHE A 357 29.21 2.56 54.70
C PHE A 357 30.01 1.39 55.25
N PRO A 358 29.54 0.75 56.33
CA PRO A 358 30.22 -0.40 56.92
C PRO A 358 30.06 -1.64 56.03
N TYR A 359 30.95 -2.61 56.25
CA TYR A 359 30.91 -3.87 55.51
C TYR A 359 29.65 -4.69 55.81
N ALA A 360 28.89 -4.93 54.76
CA ALA A 360 27.93 -6.02 54.65
C ALA A 360 27.86 -6.43 53.18
N GLU A 361 27.77 -7.73 52.90
CA GLU A 361 27.80 -8.23 51.53
C GLU A 361 26.65 -7.67 50.69
N TYR A 362 25.44 -7.66 51.24
CA TYR A 362 24.25 -7.10 50.58
C TYR A 362 24.40 -5.61 50.25
N ARG A 363 25.15 -4.84 51.06
CA ARG A 363 25.39 -3.40 50.82
C ARG A 363 26.26 -3.18 49.60
N ASN A 364 27.29 -4.00 49.39
CA ASN A 364 28.12 -3.92 48.19
C ASN A 364 27.29 -4.27 46.95
N ILE A 365 26.45 -5.30 47.01
CA ILE A 365 25.64 -5.77 45.87
C ILE A 365 24.54 -4.73 45.53
N ASN A 366 23.69 -4.40 46.49
CA ASN A 366 22.51 -3.56 46.25
C ASN A 366 22.89 -2.11 45.89
N GLN A 367 23.89 -1.53 46.56
CA GLN A 367 24.32 -0.17 46.23
C GLN A 367 25.03 -0.12 44.87
N ALA A 368 25.86 -1.11 44.53
CA ALA A 368 26.50 -1.15 43.21
C ALA A 368 25.47 -1.30 42.09
N ARG A 369 24.42 -2.13 42.29
CA ARG A 369 23.34 -2.29 41.33
C ARG A 369 22.53 -0.99 41.14
N ALA A 370 22.16 -0.33 42.24
CA ALA A 370 21.45 0.94 42.15
C ALA A 370 22.32 2.05 41.52
N ALA A 371 23.62 2.10 41.84
CA ALA A 371 24.57 3.02 41.21
C ALA A 371 24.71 2.76 39.71
N GLU A 372 24.84 1.50 39.29
CA GLU A 372 24.89 1.09 37.88
C GLU A 372 23.66 1.60 37.11
N LEU A 373 22.47 1.50 37.70
CA LEU A 373 21.21 1.87 37.06
C LEU A 373 21.03 3.39 36.89
N ILE A 374 21.57 4.21 37.80
CA ILE A 374 21.50 5.68 37.69
C ILE A 374 22.72 6.30 36.97
N ASN A 375 23.79 5.51 36.77
CA ASN A 375 25.01 5.98 36.15
C ASN A 375 24.83 6.16 34.63
N GLY A 376 25.17 7.34 34.13
CA GLY A 376 24.99 7.70 32.73
C GLY A 376 23.64 8.37 32.42
N THR A 377 22.78 8.56 33.42
CA THR A 377 21.52 9.30 33.25
C THR A 377 21.83 10.74 32.85
N ILE A 378 21.23 11.19 31.75
CA ILE A 378 21.25 12.58 31.31
C ILE A 378 19.90 13.19 31.65
N LEU A 379 19.93 14.34 32.29
CA LEU A 379 18.75 15.14 32.62
C LEU A 379 18.79 16.42 31.79
N GLU A 380 17.91 16.53 30.81
CA GLU A 380 17.81 17.72 29.94
C GLU A 380 17.25 18.94 30.70
N PRO A 381 17.45 20.17 30.20
CA PRO A 381 16.81 21.36 30.75
C PRO A 381 15.29 21.19 30.91
N GLY A 382 14.79 21.32 32.14
CA GLY A 382 13.38 21.19 32.48
C GLY A 382 12.91 19.77 32.81
N GLU A 383 13.75 18.75 32.67
CA GLU A 383 13.40 17.38 33.05
C GLU A 383 13.49 17.15 34.56
N VAL A 384 12.83 16.09 35.02
CA VAL A 384 12.84 15.61 36.41
C VAL A 384 13.48 14.24 36.47
N PHE A 385 14.55 14.10 37.23
CA PHE A 385 15.09 12.81 37.61
C PHE A 385 14.17 12.19 38.66
N SER A 386 13.76 10.94 38.46
CA SER A 386 13.12 10.11 39.49
C SER A 386 14.00 8.88 39.75
N PHE A 387 14.37 8.68 41.01
CA PHE A 387 15.19 7.53 41.39
C PHE A 387 14.43 6.22 41.15
N ASN A 388 13.15 6.16 41.54
CA ASN A 388 12.33 4.98 41.32
C ASN A 388 12.09 4.70 39.84
N GLU A 389 11.77 5.68 39.00
CA GLU A 389 11.60 5.43 37.55
C GLU A 389 12.89 4.92 36.90
N THR A 390 14.06 5.40 37.36
CA THR A 390 15.36 4.99 36.82
C THR A 390 15.79 3.61 37.32
N VAL A 391 15.62 3.32 38.61
CA VAL A 391 16.10 2.07 39.24
C VAL A 391 15.08 0.94 39.18
N GLY A 392 13.79 1.26 39.19
CA GLY A 392 12.70 0.30 39.25
C GLY A 392 12.51 -0.38 40.61
N GLU A 393 11.63 -1.38 40.63
CA GLU A 393 11.36 -2.22 41.79
C GLU A 393 12.61 -3.03 42.17
N ARG A 394 12.89 -3.10 43.48
CA ARG A 394 14.01 -3.87 44.02
C ARG A 394 13.61 -5.35 44.09
N THR A 395 13.84 -6.06 42.99
CA THR A 395 13.58 -7.50 42.89
C THR A 395 14.87 -8.28 42.62
N GLU A 396 14.86 -9.59 42.89
CA GLU A 396 15.95 -10.48 42.49
C GLU A 396 16.19 -10.44 40.97
N ALA A 397 15.12 -10.35 40.17
CA ALA A 397 15.20 -10.24 38.71
C ALA A 397 15.88 -8.93 38.26
N ASN A 398 15.75 -7.87 39.05
CA ASN A 398 16.46 -6.61 38.85
C ASN A 398 17.84 -6.57 39.55
N GLY A 399 18.34 -7.72 40.02
CA GLY A 399 19.69 -7.88 40.57
C GLY A 399 19.86 -7.44 42.02
N PHE A 400 18.77 -7.23 42.76
CA PHE A 400 18.81 -6.90 44.18
C PHE A 400 18.75 -8.15 45.06
N VAL A 401 19.36 -8.09 46.23
CA VAL A 401 19.39 -9.17 47.23
C VAL A 401 18.77 -8.72 48.56
N PRO A 402 18.32 -9.66 49.41
CA PRO A 402 17.86 -9.34 50.75
C PRO A 402 18.94 -8.64 51.59
N GLY A 403 18.51 -7.69 52.40
CA GLY A 403 19.37 -6.96 53.34
C GLY A 403 18.55 -6.11 54.28
N PHE A 404 19.19 -5.53 55.29
CA PHE A 404 18.45 -4.75 56.29
C PHE A 404 17.90 -3.42 55.72
N ILE A 405 16.60 -3.24 55.88
CA ILE A 405 15.83 -2.01 55.70
C ILE A 405 15.30 -1.53 57.05
N ILE A 406 14.73 -0.33 57.07
CA ILE A 406 14.04 0.22 58.24
C ILE A 406 12.54 0.18 57.94
N SER A 407 11.78 -0.54 58.78
CA SER A 407 10.33 -0.63 58.69
C SER A 407 9.74 -0.38 60.08
N ASP A 408 8.81 0.58 60.20
CA ASP A 408 8.19 1.00 61.47
C ASP A 408 9.20 1.33 62.60
N GLY A 409 10.34 1.92 62.24
CA GLY A 409 11.37 2.30 63.19
C GLY A 409 12.27 1.15 63.67
N VAL A 410 12.12 -0.06 63.13
CA VAL A 410 12.97 -1.22 63.45
C VAL A 410 13.66 -1.78 62.20
N PHE A 411 14.79 -2.48 62.38
CA PHE A 411 15.46 -3.15 61.27
C PHE A 411 14.72 -4.44 60.90
N ARG A 412 14.45 -4.61 59.60
CA ARG A 412 13.86 -5.82 59.00
C ARG A 412 14.67 -6.18 57.76
N GLU A 413 14.69 -7.45 57.39
CA GLU A 413 15.31 -7.88 56.14
C GLU A 413 14.31 -7.77 54.99
N ASP A 414 14.71 -7.13 53.89
CA ASP A 414 13.92 -7.03 52.66
C ASP A 414 14.85 -6.82 51.45
N LEU A 415 14.32 -6.95 50.25
CA LEU A 415 15.06 -6.73 49.01
C LEU A 415 15.51 -5.27 48.87
N GLY A 416 16.77 -5.08 48.48
CA GLY A 416 17.33 -3.74 48.28
C GLY A 416 17.75 -3.03 49.58
N GLY A 417 17.96 -3.77 50.67
CA GLY A 417 18.60 -3.24 51.87
C GLY A 417 19.88 -2.46 51.53
N GLY A 418 20.01 -1.24 52.07
CA GLY A 418 21.13 -0.33 51.81
C GLY A 418 20.94 0.66 50.65
N VAL A 419 19.89 0.54 49.82
CA VAL A 419 19.67 1.45 48.68
C VAL A 419 19.39 2.90 49.10
N SER A 420 18.81 3.15 50.29
CA SER A 420 18.62 4.53 50.80
C SER A 420 19.94 5.31 50.93
N GLN A 421 21.08 4.62 51.02
CA GLN A 421 22.39 5.28 51.00
C GLN A 421 22.73 5.87 49.62
N VAL A 422 22.38 5.17 48.54
CA VAL A 422 22.52 5.67 47.16
C VAL A 422 21.63 6.90 46.98
N VAL A 423 20.38 6.82 47.45
CA VAL A 423 19.42 7.94 47.36
C VAL A 423 19.87 9.15 48.17
N THR A 424 20.36 8.97 49.40
CA THR A 424 20.93 10.06 50.19
C THR A 424 22.15 10.69 49.52
N THR A 425 23.01 9.88 48.88
CA THR A 425 24.18 10.39 48.15
C THR A 425 23.74 11.18 46.92
N ALA A 426 22.78 10.65 46.15
CA ALA A 426 22.21 11.32 44.97
C ALA A 426 21.50 12.63 45.32
N TYR A 427 20.72 12.64 46.41
CA TYR A 427 20.06 13.84 46.94
C TYR A 427 21.07 14.94 47.23
N ASN A 428 22.15 14.64 47.95
CA ASN A 428 23.15 15.64 48.28
C ASN A 428 23.94 16.09 47.02
N ALA A 429 24.23 15.17 46.09
CA ALA A 429 24.86 15.54 44.82
C ALA A 429 23.97 16.49 44.00
N ALA A 430 22.67 16.22 43.92
CA ALA A 430 21.67 17.09 43.28
C ALA A 430 21.51 18.44 44.00
N PHE A 431 21.48 18.43 45.34
CA PHE A 431 21.41 19.62 46.19
C PHE A 431 22.56 20.58 45.86
N PHE A 432 23.81 20.09 45.84
CA PHE A 432 24.99 20.91 45.57
C PHE A 432 25.14 21.26 44.08
N ALA A 433 24.64 20.44 43.16
CA ALA A 433 24.52 20.79 41.74
C ALA A 433 23.48 21.90 41.48
N GLY A 434 22.69 22.24 42.49
CA GLY A 434 21.69 23.30 42.40
C GLY A 434 20.38 22.88 41.74
N LEU A 435 20.13 21.58 41.61
CA LEU A 435 18.86 21.04 41.09
C LEU A 435 17.70 21.40 42.03
N GLU A 436 16.51 21.54 41.47
CA GLU A 436 15.29 21.75 42.24
C GLU A 436 14.93 20.47 43.00
N ASP A 437 14.70 20.59 44.29
CA ASP A 437 14.21 19.49 45.12
C ASP A 437 12.69 19.38 44.95
N ILE A 438 12.24 18.38 44.20
CA ILE A 438 10.82 18.20 43.87
C ILE A 438 10.16 17.26 44.88
N GLU A 439 10.87 16.20 45.25
CA GLU A 439 10.41 15.21 46.23
C GLU A 439 11.63 14.59 46.90
N HIS A 440 11.70 14.67 48.22
CA HIS A 440 12.52 13.79 49.02
C HIS A 440 11.82 13.56 50.36
N GLN A 441 12.19 12.48 51.03
CA GLN A 441 11.72 12.21 52.38
C GLN A 441 12.91 11.77 53.24
N PRO A 442 13.22 12.46 54.34
CA PRO A 442 14.20 11.98 55.32
C PRO A 442 13.75 10.67 55.99
N HIS A 443 14.70 9.91 56.55
CA HIS A 443 14.35 8.81 57.45
C HIS A 443 13.66 9.37 58.71
N SER A 444 12.82 8.55 59.37
CA SER A 444 12.11 8.98 60.58
C SER A 444 13.06 9.25 61.75
N PHE A 445 14.16 8.51 61.85
CA PHE A 445 15.19 8.71 62.88
C PHE A 445 16.54 9.05 62.26
N TYR A 446 17.40 9.71 63.03
CA TYR A 446 18.71 10.17 62.57
C TYR A 446 19.70 9.01 62.38
N ILE A 447 20.33 8.93 61.20
CA ILE A 447 21.37 7.95 60.91
C ILE A 447 22.72 8.65 60.83
N ASP A 448 23.63 8.28 61.73
CA ASP A 448 24.91 8.96 61.96
C ASP A 448 25.87 9.04 60.76
N ARG A 449 25.79 8.10 59.82
CA ARG A 449 26.57 8.10 58.57
C ARG A 449 26.10 9.12 57.53
N TYR A 450 24.97 9.80 57.75
CA TYR A 450 24.44 10.81 56.84
C TYR A 450 24.62 12.22 57.41
N PRO A 451 24.70 13.25 56.55
CA PRO A 451 24.73 14.63 57.04
C PRO A 451 23.42 14.96 57.76
N VAL A 452 23.53 15.57 58.94
CA VAL A 452 22.37 15.98 59.76
C VAL A 452 21.40 16.83 58.93
N GLY A 453 20.14 16.39 58.85
CA GLY A 453 19.05 17.06 58.15
C GLY A 453 19.09 16.92 56.62
N ARG A 454 20.12 16.29 56.02
CA ARG A 454 20.24 16.12 54.56
C ARG A 454 20.35 14.65 54.19
N GLU A 455 19.24 13.96 54.31
CA GLU A 455 19.10 12.57 53.92
C GLU A 455 17.82 12.32 53.15
N ALA A 456 17.82 11.25 52.36
CA ALA A 456 16.68 10.83 51.58
C ALA A 456 16.54 9.31 51.66
N THR A 457 15.32 8.85 51.94
CA THR A 457 14.92 7.45 51.88
C THR A 457 14.16 7.16 50.59
N VAL A 458 13.88 5.89 50.35
CA VAL A 458 13.18 5.43 49.16
C VAL A 458 12.43 4.14 49.46
N ALA A 459 11.23 4.02 48.90
CA ALA A 459 10.40 2.83 48.99
C ALA A 459 9.59 2.71 47.71
N TRP A 460 9.79 1.64 46.95
CA TRP A 460 9.07 1.45 45.70
C TRP A 460 7.58 1.16 45.97
N PRO A 461 6.63 1.74 45.21
CA PRO A 461 6.77 2.88 44.28
C PRO A 461 6.48 4.25 44.94
N ILE A 462 6.25 4.29 46.26
CA ILE A 462 5.58 5.39 46.95
C ILE A 462 6.48 6.51 47.47
N VAL A 463 7.70 6.21 47.91
CA VAL A 463 8.66 7.20 48.42
C VAL A 463 9.80 7.26 47.42
N ASP A 464 10.01 8.44 46.85
CA ASP A 464 10.98 8.66 45.79
C ASP A 464 11.92 9.83 46.09
N LEU A 465 13.01 9.90 45.34
CA LEU A 465 13.82 11.10 45.19
C LEU A 465 13.57 11.66 43.80
N LYS A 466 13.02 12.87 43.75
CA LYS A 466 12.83 13.62 42.50
C LYS A 466 13.60 14.93 42.51
N SER A 467 14.38 15.16 41.46
CA SER A 467 15.16 16.39 41.31
C SER A 467 14.99 16.98 39.91
N GLY A 468 14.62 18.25 39.84
CA GLY A 468 14.37 18.98 38.59
C GLY A 468 15.59 19.73 38.08
N ASN A 469 15.89 19.61 36.78
CA ASN A 469 16.91 20.43 36.13
C ASN A 469 16.34 21.79 35.74
N ASN A 470 16.52 22.78 36.62
CA ASN A 470 16.09 24.16 36.39
C ASN A 470 17.16 25.04 35.71
N THR A 471 18.16 24.42 35.06
CA THR A 471 19.25 25.11 34.36
C THR A 471 19.06 25.02 32.83
N PRO A 472 19.70 25.89 32.03
CA PRO A 472 19.67 25.79 30.56
C PRO A 472 20.65 24.75 30.01
N HIS A 473 21.31 23.98 30.88
CA HIS A 473 22.31 22.97 30.54
C HIS A 473 21.83 21.59 30.96
N GLY A 474 22.22 20.55 30.25
CA GLY A 474 21.99 19.17 30.67
C GLY A 474 22.85 18.81 31.88
N VAL A 475 22.43 17.77 32.60
CA VAL A 475 23.17 17.23 33.74
C VAL A 475 23.40 15.74 33.52
N LEU A 476 24.65 15.30 33.51
CA LEU A 476 25.01 13.89 33.48
C LEU A 476 25.30 13.41 34.90
N ILE A 477 24.61 12.35 35.31
CA ILE A 477 24.79 11.68 36.60
C ILE A 477 25.85 10.59 36.43
N GLU A 478 26.93 10.68 37.21
CA GLU A 478 27.90 9.61 37.37
C GLU A 478 27.73 9.01 38.77
N ALA A 479 27.57 7.69 38.86
CA ALA A 479 27.40 7.00 40.13
C ALA A 479 28.21 5.71 40.16
N PHE A 480 28.93 5.49 41.25
CA PHE A 480 29.70 4.27 41.44
C PHE A 480 29.95 3.98 42.92
N VAL A 481 30.30 2.72 43.20
CA VAL A 481 30.62 2.25 44.54
C VAL A 481 32.07 1.79 44.59
N VAL A 482 32.82 2.25 45.59
CA VAL A 482 34.05 1.58 46.05
C VAL A 482 33.62 0.57 47.12
N PRO A 483 33.74 -0.74 46.87
CA PRO A 483 33.20 -1.75 47.79
C PRO A 483 33.87 -1.71 49.16
N SER A 484 33.05 -1.87 50.20
CA SER A 484 33.52 -2.11 51.56
C SER A 484 34.24 -3.47 51.67
N THR A 485 35.15 -3.58 52.63
CA THR A 485 35.79 -4.86 53.01
C THR A 485 35.65 -5.08 54.51
N ARG A 486 35.94 -6.29 55.00
CA ARG A 486 35.96 -6.55 56.46
C ARG A 486 36.93 -5.64 57.24
N SER A 487 37.84 -4.95 56.56
CA SER A 487 38.85 -4.06 57.15
C SER A 487 38.74 -2.59 56.70
N SER A 488 37.79 -2.23 55.85
CA SER A 488 37.63 -0.86 55.33
C SER A 488 36.17 -0.53 55.03
N GLU A 489 35.77 0.71 55.29
CA GLU A 489 34.48 1.22 54.84
C GLU A 489 34.40 1.22 53.31
N GLY A 490 33.17 1.12 52.80
CA GLY A 490 32.88 1.35 51.39
C GLY A 490 32.49 2.80 51.15
N GLU A 491 32.55 3.23 49.90
CA GLU A 491 32.23 4.59 49.49
C GLU A 491 31.19 4.56 48.38
N MET A 492 30.11 5.32 48.54
CA MET A 492 29.09 5.55 47.51
C MET A 492 29.31 6.95 46.96
N HIS A 493 29.63 7.06 45.66
CA HIS A 493 29.94 8.31 44.97
C HIS A 493 28.82 8.68 44.00
N VAL A 494 28.31 9.91 44.07
CA VAL A 494 27.47 10.49 43.02
C VAL A 494 28.03 11.85 42.63
N ARG A 495 28.31 12.00 41.33
CA ARG A 495 28.83 13.22 40.71
C ARG A 495 27.85 13.73 39.67
N MET A 496 27.77 15.04 39.54
CA MET A 496 26.95 15.71 38.55
C MET A 496 27.86 16.50 37.62
N TRP A 497 27.71 16.27 36.33
CA TRP A 497 28.47 16.95 35.27
C TRP A 497 27.53 17.85 34.48
N SER A 498 27.88 19.13 34.29
CA SER A 498 27.07 20.13 33.61
C SER A 498 27.94 21.32 33.14
N THR A 499 27.36 22.50 33.01
CA THR A 499 28.06 23.80 33.03
C THR A 499 27.73 24.47 34.35
N GLU A 500 28.73 25.06 35.03
CA GLU A 500 28.51 25.73 36.30
C GLU A 500 27.46 26.86 36.18
N TYR A 501 26.35 26.72 36.91
CA TYR A 501 25.21 27.64 36.84
C TYR A 501 24.85 28.21 38.21
N TRP A 502 24.94 27.39 39.26
CA TRP A 502 24.66 27.74 40.65
C TRP A 502 25.91 27.59 41.52
N ASP A 503 26.10 28.50 42.48
CA ASP A 503 27.00 28.34 43.63
C ASP A 503 26.13 28.07 44.86
N ILE A 504 26.16 26.82 45.33
CA ILE A 504 25.35 26.32 46.45
C ILE A 504 26.20 26.13 47.68
N ARG A 505 25.73 26.66 48.81
CA ARG A 505 26.31 26.38 50.13
C ARG A 505 25.24 25.88 51.09
N ALA A 506 25.62 24.95 51.95
CA ALA A 506 24.75 24.42 52.98
C ALA A 506 25.06 25.04 54.36
N GLY A 507 24.02 25.24 55.16
CA GLY A 507 24.09 25.53 56.59
C GLY A 507 23.21 24.56 57.37
N VAL A 508 23.42 24.46 58.68
CA VAL A 508 22.61 23.64 59.58
C VAL A 508 22.49 24.35 60.93
N SER A 509 21.32 24.33 61.54
CA SER A 509 21.11 24.89 62.88
C SER A 509 21.75 24.02 63.97
N GLU A 510 21.76 24.53 65.20
CA GLU A 510 21.90 23.65 66.37
C GLU A 510 20.69 22.70 66.46
N ARG A 511 20.88 21.53 67.06
CA ARG A 511 19.80 20.57 67.33
C ARG A 511 18.90 21.12 68.44
N TYR A 512 17.59 20.98 68.30
CA TYR A 512 16.60 21.43 69.27
C TYR A 512 15.51 20.37 69.49
N GLY A 513 14.60 20.60 70.44
CA GLY A 513 13.43 19.74 70.62
C GLY A 513 13.75 18.28 70.93
N PHE A 514 14.76 18.02 71.76
CA PHE A 514 15.20 16.65 72.06
C PHE A 514 14.11 15.81 72.72
N THR A 515 14.00 14.55 72.30
CA THR A 515 13.07 13.55 72.85
C THR A 515 13.80 12.26 73.17
N GLU A 516 13.51 11.64 74.31
CA GLU A 516 14.14 10.40 74.74
C GLU A 516 13.57 9.17 73.99
N PRO A 517 14.38 8.11 73.77
CA PRO A 517 13.89 6.85 73.20
C PRO A 517 13.17 5.99 74.23
N ASP A 518 12.15 5.26 73.77
CA ASP A 518 11.48 4.23 74.54
C ASP A 518 12.20 2.87 74.42
N THR A 519 11.69 1.85 75.12
CA THR A 519 12.14 0.46 74.99
C THR A 519 11.03 -0.39 74.37
N ARG A 520 11.33 -1.05 73.26
CA ARG A 520 10.46 -2.02 72.58
C ARG A 520 10.95 -3.43 72.84
N TYR A 521 10.01 -4.32 73.15
CA TYR A 521 10.28 -5.76 73.26
C TYR A 521 9.71 -6.45 72.03
N ASP A 522 10.54 -7.19 71.31
CA ASP A 522 10.14 -7.93 70.11
C ASP A 522 10.46 -9.42 70.33
N SER A 523 9.43 -10.26 70.26
CA SER A 523 9.51 -11.71 70.43
C SER A 523 9.48 -12.46 69.10
N SER A 524 9.58 -11.77 67.97
CA SER A 524 9.63 -12.40 66.65
C SER A 524 11.02 -12.97 66.39
N ASP A 525 11.06 -14.07 65.61
CA ASP A 525 12.31 -14.71 65.17
C ASP A 525 13.16 -13.79 64.26
N GLU A 526 12.58 -12.68 63.79
CA GLU A 526 13.21 -11.65 62.95
C GLU A 526 13.75 -10.45 63.76
N CYS A 527 13.73 -10.52 65.09
CA CYS A 527 14.14 -9.41 65.93
C CYS A 527 15.63 -9.06 65.76
N VAL A 528 15.90 -7.77 65.56
CA VAL A 528 17.25 -7.20 65.56
C VAL A 528 17.38 -6.25 66.74
N ALA A 529 18.21 -6.62 67.71
CA ALA A 529 18.44 -5.78 68.90
C ALA A 529 19.17 -4.49 68.53
N THR A 530 18.69 -3.36 69.04
CA THR A 530 19.25 -2.03 68.80
C THR A 530 19.32 -1.23 70.09
N THR A 531 20.32 -0.35 70.20
CA THR A 531 20.37 0.65 71.27
C THR A 531 19.71 1.93 70.76
N GLY A 532 18.74 2.43 71.51
CA GLY A 532 18.01 3.63 71.14
C GLY A 532 18.83 4.91 71.31
N TYR A 533 18.43 5.95 70.58
CA TYR A 533 18.98 7.30 70.69
C TYR A 533 17.87 8.34 70.54
N GLY A 534 18.09 9.49 71.19
CA GLY A 534 17.09 10.55 71.25
C GLY A 534 16.81 11.19 69.89
N GLY A 535 15.56 11.58 69.71
CA GLY A 535 15.09 12.40 68.60
C GLY A 535 15.45 13.86 68.81
N PHE A 536 15.39 14.65 67.73
CA PHE A 536 15.65 16.09 67.74
C PHE A 536 15.16 16.73 66.44
N GLY A 537 14.89 18.03 66.47
CA GLY A 537 14.68 18.89 65.31
C GLY A 537 15.96 19.59 64.87
N VAL A 538 16.06 19.91 63.58
CA VAL A 538 17.14 20.68 62.97
C VAL A 538 16.63 21.42 61.73
N GLU A 539 17.15 22.62 61.48
CA GLU A 539 16.92 23.34 60.22
C GLU A 539 18.15 23.21 59.30
N VAL A 540 17.92 22.93 58.03
CA VAL A 540 18.92 22.96 56.96
C VAL A 540 18.71 24.18 56.11
N TYR A 541 19.79 24.91 55.83
CA TYR A 541 19.77 26.07 54.95
C TYR A 541 20.50 25.76 53.64
N ARG A 542 19.88 26.10 52.50
CA ARG A 542 20.51 26.09 51.18
C ARG A 542 20.63 27.52 50.66
N TYR A 543 21.85 28.02 50.64
CA TYR A 543 22.16 29.36 50.13
C TYR A 543 22.42 29.28 48.63
N VAL A 544 21.54 29.89 47.84
CA VAL A 544 21.60 29.84 46.38
C VAL A 544 22.18 31.14 45.83
N ARG A 545 23.26 31.03 45.07
CA ARG A 545 23.86 32.13 44.30
C ARG A 545 24.00 31.71 42.84
N ARG A 546 24.08 32.71 41.96
CA ARG A 546 24.54 32.46 40.60
C ARG A 546 26.05 32.20 40.63
N ALA A 547 26.52 31.24 39.85
CA ALA A 547 27.95 31.01 39.66
C ALA A 547 28.67 32.34 39.31
N GLY A 548 29.82 32.58 39.95
CA GLY A 548 30.60 33.81 39.82
C GLY A 548 29.99 35.09 40.45
N GLN A 549 28.83 35.01 41.11
CA GLN A 549 28.21 36.16 41.78
C GLN A 549 28.27 36.04 43.31
N ASN A 550 28.62 37.15 43.97
CA ASN A 550 28.65 37.22 45.44
C ASN A 550 27.28 37.47 46.07
N ARG A 551 26.28 37.90 45.28
CA ARG A 551 24.95 38.23 45.78
C ARG A 551 24.16 36.96 46.04
N LEU A 552 23.71 36.78 47.28
CA LEU A 552 22.72 35.78 47.65
C LEU A 552 21.41 36.05 46.88
N LEU A 553 20.92 35.05 46.14
CA LEU A 553 19.66 35.15 45.41
C LEU A 553 18.49 34.76 46.30
N ARG A 554 18.61 33.63 46.99
CA ARG A 554 17.62 33.13 47.95
C ARG A 554 18.27 32.18 48.96
N THR A 555 17.57 31.99 50.07
CA THR A 555 17.83 30.92 51.04
C THR A 555 16.61 30.02 51.03
N GLU A 556 16.81 28.72 50.84
CA GLU A 556 15.79 27.69 51.09
C GLU A 556 16.06 27.13 52.48
N THR A 557 15.00 26.87 53.24
CA THR A 557 15.09 26.37 54.62
C THR A 557 14.17 25.17 54.75
N ASP A 558 14.73 24.03 55.15
CA ASP A 558 13.99 22.80 55.41
C ASP A 558 14.12 22.44 56.89
N GLU A 559 12.99 22.19 57.54
CA GLU A 559 12.94 21.69 58.91
C GLU A 559 12.81 20.17 58.89
N VAL A 560 13.75 19.49 59.55
CA VAL A 560 13.75 18.03 59.69
C VAL A 560 13.59 17.69 61.16
N THR A 561 12.59 16.87 61.47
CA THR A 561 12.36 16.34 62.82
C THR A 561 12.63 14.84 62.82
N TYR A 562 13.62 14.43 63.61
CA TYR A 562 13.92 13.04 63.86
C TYR A 562 13.17 12.56 65.10
N THR A 563 12.36 11.52 64.92
CA THR A 563 11.79 10.77 66.05
C THR A 563 12.90 10.00 66.76
N PRO A 564 12.77 9.75 68.07
CA PRO A 564 13.73 8.90 68.75
C PRO A 564 13.69 7.48 68.16
N ALA A 565 14.86 6.85 68.07
CA ALA A 565 14.94 5.43 67.75
C ALA A 565 14.89 4.65 69.06
N ASP A 566 13.89 3.79 69.23
CA ASP A 566 13.71 3.03 70.47
C ASP A 566 14.78 1.95 70.65
N THR A 567 15.07 1.60 71.90
CA THR A 567 15.89 0.43 72.21
C THR A 567 15.06 -0.83 71.96
N VAL A 568 15.51 -1.70 71.05
CA VAL A 568 14.84 -2.98 70.78
C VAL A 568 15.53 -4.10 71.56
N ILE A 569 14.77 -4.78 72.41
CA ILE A 569 15.20 -5.96 73.17
C ILE A 569 14.49 -7.20 72.58
N CYS A 570 15.29 -8.12 72.05
CA CYS A 570 14.79 -9.41 71.57
C CYS A 570 14.51 -10.35 72.74
N THR A 571 13.29 -10.85 72.84
CA THR A 571 12.82 -11.71 73.94
C THR A 571 12.48 -13.14 73.51
N GLY A 572 12.58 -13.43 72.21
CA GLY A 572 12.32 -14.73 71.57
C GLY A 572 13.53 -15.65 71.52
#